data_AF-A0A9P4JB69-F1
#
_entry.id   AF-A0A9P4JB69-F1
#
_cell.length_a   1.000
_cell.length_b   1.000
_cell.length_c   1.000
_cell.angle_alpha   90.00
_cell.angle_beta   90.00
_cell.angle_gamma   90.00
#
_symmetry.space_group_name_H-M   'P 1'
#
loop_
_entity.id
_entity.type
_entity.pdbx_description
1 polymer ?
#
loop_
_entity_poly.entity_id
_entity_poly.type
_entity_poly.pdbx_seq_one_letter_code
_entity_poly.pdbx_strand_id
1 'polypeptide(L)'
;MSDSHNASTIIKSPLYAMAESDQVNPDAHSLQDADAFRSHFRALLSASNLTVAEANATCHWDSEDAQKINFEKAANHEWTKHNPPEEEVAALRGRWQKFLATQMIPYAPHKDRYKGRGIVIVAGNEHTLTRTRTVLRALKKLGSKLPVQVHYWGEEMDQKAKDRIAEIYPNSFFNDLADRSNNVFAAKWLSTANYQYKTAALVNSRFAETLLLDSDNIPIIDPEELFESPLYKKYGTLFWPDVARTRPNNPAWAITNTACRENEYEQESGQLVVDNRRFFYHLQLAAFWSNVQGSYYTRILLGDKDMFRFAWHALKTKYGFPPKWLTSVGTLHDDFYCGHTFAQHHPDGRVAFMHGGLLKTYPKPLLKWYRQNAGGVHHVYKRSRFDEQHQLNEEIEFYFDGNFWLPNRPEDMRASWCLSFRGVDHRPLEEIAPGFDKIFDEVGGYWMLDA
;
A
#
# COMPACT_ATOMS: atom_id res chain seq x y z
N MET A 1 -2.08 -36.36 78.60
CA MET A 1 -2.22 -36.34 77.12
C MET A 1 -3.10 -35.14 76.82
N SER A 2 -2.63 -33.88 76.87
CA SER A 2 -1.72 -33.19 75.92
C SER A 2 -2.10 -33.49 74.47
N ASP A 3 -2.45 -32.56 73.57
CA ASP A 3 -2.32 -31.11 73.54
C ASP A 3 -3.34 -30.50 72.56
N SER A 4 -3.51 -29.18 72.72
CA SER A 4 -4.24 -28.20 71.92
C SER A 4 -3.58 -27.80 70.59
N HIS A 5 -4.39 -27.28 69.66
CA HIS A 5 -4.07 -26.41 68.49
C HIS A 5 -3.28 -27.10 67.34
N ASN A 6 -3.45 -26.78 66.04
CA ASN A 6 -3.65 -25.48 65.43
C ASN A 6 -4.02 -25.59 63.91
N ALA A 7 -4.64 -24.52 63.42
CA ALA A 7 -4.59 -23.94 62.06
C ALA A 7 -5.02 -24.75 60.81
N SER A 8 -6.16 -24.31 60.28
CA SER A 8 -6.54 -24.34 58.86
C SER A 8 -5.47 -23.69 57.97
N THR A 9 -4.89 -24.46 57.06
CA THR A 9 -4.08 -23.93 55.96
C THR A 9 -4.95 -23.88 54.71
N ILE A 10 -5.60 -22.74 54.50
CA ILE A 10 -6.16 -22.38 53.19
C ILE A 10 -4.98 -22.25 52.23
N ILE A 11 -4.85 -23.21 51.32
CA ILE A 11 -3.94 -23.10 50.18
C ILE A 11 -4.47 -21.96 49.33
N LYS A 12 -3.91 -20.76 49.53
CA LYS A 12 -4.06 -19.65 48.58
C LYS A 12 -3.47 -20.13 47.26
N SER A 13 -4.36 -20.44 46.31
CA SER A 13 -4.04 -20.46 44.89
C SER A 13 -3.18 -19.22 44.59
N PRO A 14 -2.07 -19.34 43.85
CA PRO A 14 -1.30 -18.18 43.49
C PRO A 14 -2.22 -17.29 42.66
N LEU A 15 -2.64 -16.17 43.25
CA LEU A 15 -3.07 -14.99 42.51
C LEU A 15 -2.03 -14.83 41.41
N TYR A 16 -2.45 -15.10 40.18
CA TYR A 16 -1.71 -14.71 38.99
C TYR A 16 -1.34 -13.25 39.22
N ALA A 17 -0.06 -13.00 39.44
CA ALA A 17 0.48 -11.66 39.35
C ALA A 17 0.11 -11.18 37.95
N MET A 18 -0.79 -10.20 37.86
CA MET A 18 -1.09 -9.51 36.61
C MET A 18 0.20 -8.82 36.17
N ALA A 19 0.95 -9.48 35.29
CA ALA A 19 2.18 -8.96 34.72
C ALA A 19 1.85 -7.88 33.68
N GLU A 20 2.50 -6.72 33.83
CA GLU A 20 2.67 -5.61 32.86
C GLU A 20 1.50 -5.34 31.90
N SER A 21 0.57 -4.53 32.41
CA SER A 21 -0.54 -3.79 31.78
C SER A 21 -1.30 -4.49 30.64
N ASP A 22 -2.54 -4.92 30.93
CA ASP A 22 -3.61 -5.15 29.95
C ASP A 22 -4.11 -3.83 29.30
N GLN A 23 -3.19 -2.90 29.01
CA GLN A 23 -3.47 -1.63 28.36
C GLN A 23 -2.99 -1.66 26.91
N VAL A 24 -3.72 -0.97 26.06
CA VAL A 24 -3.33 -0.79 24.66
C VAL A 24 -2.06 0.05 24.60
N ASN A 25 -0.93 -0.60 24.31
CA ASN A 25 0.37 0.07 24.14
C ASN A 25 0.31 1.13 23.00
N PRO A 26 0.45 2.44 23.29
CA PRO A 26 0.42 3.49 22.27
C PRO A 26 1.65 3.46 21.34
N ASP A 27 2.71 2.77 21.74
CA ASP A 27 3.95 2.61 21.01
C ASP A 27 4.18 1.16 20.56
N ALA A 28 3.10 0.40 20.32
CA ALA A 28 3.18 -0.97 19.83
C ALA A 28 4.04 -1.16 18.56
N HIS A 29 4.21 -0.09 17.77
CA HIS A 29 5.15 -0.07 16.65
C HIS A 29 6.59 -0.40 17.05
N SER A 30 7.03 -0.16 18.29
CA SER A 30 8.40 -0.43 18.75
C SER A 30 8.63 -1.87 19.21
N LEU A 31 7.62 -2.74 19.15
CA LEU A 31 7.76 -4.16 19.48
C LEU A 31 8.69 -4.86 18.46
N GLN A 32 9.55 -5.74 18.97
CA GLN A 32 10.75 -6.23 18.27
C GLN A 32 10.49 -7.50 17.43
N ASP A 33 9.40 -8.23 17.70
CA ASP A 33 8.95 -9.36 16.89
C ASP A 33 7.42 -9.49 16.94
N ALA A 34 6.86 -10.37 16.12
CA ALA A 34 5.42 -10.56 16.03
C ALA A 34 4.79 -11.11 17.32
N ASP A 35 5.44 -12.05 18.02
CA ASP A 35 4.87 -12.66 19.22
C ASP A 35 4.86 -11.69 20.43
N ALA A 36 5.70 -10.64 20.41
CA ALA A 36 5.63 -9.54 21.37
C ALA A 36 4.29 -8.77 21.32
N PHE A 37 3.52 -8.85 20.23
CA PHE A 37 2.20 -8.22 20.13
C PHE A 37 1.09 -8.97 20.88
N ARG A 38 1.33 -10.19 21.39
CA ARG A 38 0.26 -11.03 21.97
C ARG A 38 -0.42 -10.39 23.18
N SER A 39 0.32 -9.75 24.09
CA SER A 39 -0.27 -9.00 25.21
C SER A 39 -1.05 -7.79 24.72
N HIS A 40 -0.48 -7.02 23.79
CA HIS A 40 -1.15 -5.88 23.16
C HIS A 40 -2.49 -6.30 22.53
N PHE A 41 -2.54 -7.41 21.80
CA PHE A 41 -3.77 -7.92 21.19
C PHE A 41 -4.82 -8.35 22.21
N ARG A 42 -4.44 -8.92 23.36
CA ARG A 42 -5.39 -9.22 24.45
C ARG A 42 -6.00 -7.94 25.01
N ALA A 43 -5.20 -6.89 25.19
CA ALA A 43 -5.70 -5.57 25.60
C ALA A 43 -6.65 -4.97 24.54
N LEU A 44 -6.32 -5.08 23.24
CA LEU A 44 -7.19 -4.62 22.15
C LEU A 44 -8.55 -5.31 22.15
N LEU A 45 -8.57 -6.64 22.33
CA LEU A 45 -9.80 -7.42 22.34
C LEU A 45 -10.67 -7.14 23.57
N SER A 46 -10.09 -6.58 24.63
CA SER A 46 -10.79 -6.20 25.86
C SER A 46 -11.21 -4.72 25.89
N ALA A 47 -10.74 -3.92 24.93
CA ALA A 47 -11.05 -2.50 24.85
C ALA A 47 -12.51 -2.26 24.44
N SER A 48 -13.09 -1.18 24.95
CA SER A 48 -14.41 -0.72 24.52
C SER A 48 -14.42 -0.40 23.02
N ASN A 49 -15.51 -0.76 22.36
CA ASN A 49 -15.71 -0.47 20.95
C ASN A 49 -16.41 0.87 20.78
N LEU A 50 -15.93 1.68 19.83
CA LEU A 50 -16.62 2.87 19.36
C LEU A 50 -17.90 2.47 18.62
N THR A 51 -18.95 3.25 18.85
CA THR A 51 -20.12 3.33 17.97
C THR A 51 -19.73 3.95 16.63
N VAL A 52 -20.59 3.83 15.62
CA VAL A 52 -20.40 4.49 14.32
C VAL A 52 -20.37 6.01 14.51
N ALA A 53 -21.24 6.55 15.35
CA ALA A 53 -21.29 7.98 15.63
C ALA A 53 -19.97 8.48 16.25
N GLU A 54 -19.45 7.79 17.27
CA GLU A 54 -18.17 8.16 17.91
C GLU A 54 -16.99 8.04 16.96
N ALA A 55 -16.95 7.01 16.13
CA ALA A 55 -15.87 6.83 15.16
C ALA A 55 -15.86 7.97 14.10
N ASN A 56 -17.04 8.41 13.66
CA ASN A 56 -17.16 9.45 12.64
C ASN A 56 -16.92 10.85 13.21
N ALA A 57 -17.20 11.06 14.50
CA ALA A 57 -17.28 12.38 15.12
C ALA A 57 -15.95 13.14 15.21
N THR A 58 -14.80 12.50 15.00
CA THR A 58 -13.48 13.15 15.12
C THR A 58 -12.98 13.81 13.84
N CYS A 59 -13.72 13.67 12.74
CA CYS A 59 -13.47 14.42 11.50
C CYS A 59 -14.51 15.53 11.36
N HIS A 60 -14.01 16.76 11.27
CA HIS A 60 -14.70 18.04 11.16
C HIS A 60 -14.22 18.82 9.93
N TRP A 61 -14.42 18.27 8.74
CA TRP A 61 -14.22 19.04 7.52
C TRP A 61 -15.34 20.06 7.39
N ASP A 62 -15.00 21.36 7.28
CA ASP A 62 -16.01 22.37 6.98
C ASP A 62 -16.62 22.13 5.59
N SER A 63 -17.79 22.71 5.33
CA SER A 63 -18.53 22.43 4.10
C SER A 63 -17.82 22.89 2.82
N GLU A 64 -16.89 23.83 2.90
CA GLU A 64 -16.17 24.36 1.74
C GLU A 64 -14.95 23.50 1.43
N ASP A 65 -14.16 23.14 2.45
CA ASP A 65 -13.02 22.24 2.34
C ASP A 65 -13.47 20.81 2.00
N ALA A 66 -14.60 20.34 2.56
CA ALA A 66 -15.16 19.02 2.26
C ALA A 66 -15.48 18.80 0.77
N GLN A 67 -15.76 19.87 0.01
CA GLN A 67 -15.99 19.78 -1.44
C GLN A 67 -14.70 19.66 -2.25
N LYS A 68 -13.57 20.11 -1.69
CA LYS A 68 -12.25 20.06 -2.31
C LYS A 68 -11.52 18.74 -2.03
N ILE A 69 -11.97 17.98 -1.03
CA ILE A 69 -11.35 16.69 -0.65
C ILE A 69 -11.61 15.64 -1.73
N ASN A 70 -10.53 15.04 -2.20
CA ASN A 70 -10.60 13.87 -3.06
C ASN A 70 -10.92 12.62 -2.23
N PHE A 71 -12.18 12.18 -2.27
CA PHE A 71 -12.59 10.91 -1.69
C PHE A 71 -12.57 9.80 -2.74
N GLU A 72 -11.92 8.68 -2.44
CA GLU A 72 -11.80 7.52 -3.34
C GLU A 72 -13.18 6.96 -3.77
N LYS A 73 -14.14 6.93 -2.84
CA LYS A 73 -15.51 6.47 -3.11
C LYS A 73 -16.46 7.67 -3.22
N ALA A 74 -17.25 7.67 -4.28
CA ALA A 74 -18.21 8.74 -4.55
C ALA A 74 -19.35 8.80 -3.51
N ALA A 75 -20.00 9.95 -3.39
CA ALA A 75 -21.11 10.17 -2.45
C ALA A 75 -22.42 9.44 -2.84
N ASN A 76 -22.40 8.60 -3.87
CA ASN A 76 -23.58 7.88 -4.36
C ASN A 76 -23.72 6.46 -3.79
N HIS A 77 -22.71 5.93 -3.10
CA HIS A 77 -22.79 4.66 -2.41
C HIS A 77 -23.83 4.68 -1.27
N GLU A 78 -24.44 3.54 -0.96
CA GLU A 78 -25.47 3.46 0.08
C GLU A 78 -24.92 3.88 1.46
N TRP A 79 -23.75 3.36 1.82
CA TRP A 79 -23.05 3.70 3.07
C TRP A 79 -22.58 5.15 3.14
N THR A 80 -22.49 5.86 2.01
CA THR A 80 -22.16 7.30 2.03
C THR A 80 -23.37 8.18 2.29
N LYS A 81 -24.59 7.66 2.11
CA LYS A 81 -25.86 8.38 2.37
C LYS A 81 -26.40 8.11 3.78
N HIS A 82 -26.20 6.90 4.27
CA HIS A 82 -26.67 6.46 5.58
C HIS A 82 -25.55 5.72 6.31
N ASN A 83 -25.38 6.01 7.60
CA ASN A 83 -24.46 5.26 8.43
C ASN A 83 -24.89 3.78 8.46
N PRO A 84 -23.93 2.84 8.41
CA PRO A 84 -24.25 1.43 8.55
C PRO A 84 -24.88 1.15 9.93
N PRO A 85 -25.78 0.17 10.05
CA PRO A 85 -26.31 -0.25 11.35
C PRO A 85 -25.20 -0.69 12.31
N GLU A 86 -25.34 -0.37 13.60
CA GLU A 86 -24.38 -0.77 14.63
C GLU A 86 -24.18 -2.29 14.70
N GLU A 87 -25.23 -3.07 14.47
CA GLU A 87 -25.17 -4.53 14.43
C GLU A 87 -24.29 -5.05 13.28
N GLU A 88 -24.37 -4.43 12.09
CA GLU A 88 -23.54 -4.78 10.95
C GLU A 88 -22.07 -4.54 11.27
N VAL A 89 -21.76 -3.35 11.81
CA VAL A 89 -20.40 -2.97 12.20
C VAL A 89 -19.87 -3.87 13.32
N ALA A 90 -20.68 -4.18 14.33
CA ALA A 90 -20.31 -5.10 15.40
C ALA A 90 -20.03 -6.51 14.87
N ALA A 91 -20.84 -7.02 13.94
CA ALA A 91 -20.61 -8.32 13.32
C ALA A 91 -19.30 -8.35 12.50
N LEU A 92 -19.06 -7.32 11.67
CA LEU A 92 -17.83 -7.16 10.91
C LEU A 92 -16.59 -7.05 11.79
N ARG A 93 -16.68 -6.28 12.88
CA ARG A 93 -15.63 -6.14 13.87
C ARG A 93 -15.34 -7.47 14.56
N GLY A 94 -16.39 -8.15 15.02
CA GLY A 94 -16.30 -9.46 15.65
C GLY A 94 -15.63 -10.51 14.75
N ARG A 95 -15.81 -10.44 13.42
CA ARG A 95 -15.13 -11.35 12.47
C ARG A 95 -13.60 -11.21 12.53
N TRP A 96 -13.07 -9.99 12.43
CA TRP A 96 -11.62 -9.82 12.45
C TRP A 96 -11.03 -9.98 13.86
N GLN A 97 -11.78 -9.63 14.90
CA GLN A 97 -11.39 -9.89 16.30
C GLN A 97 -11.30 -11.40 16.57
N LYS A 98 -12.26 -12.19 16.08
CA LYS A 98 -12.20 -13.65 16.14
C LYS A 98 -11.00 -14.21 15.37
N PHE A 99 -10.72 -13.64 14.18
CA PHE A 99 -9.55 -14.01 13.39
C PHE A 99 -8.25 -13.78 14.18
N LEU A 100 -8.08 -12.58 14.75
CA LEU A 100 -6.95 -12.21 15.61
C LEU A 100 -6.79 -13.14 16.82
N ALA A 101 -7.91 -13.49 17.47
CA ALA A 101 -7.90 -14.29 18.70
C ALA A 101 -7.60 -15.78 18.45
N THR A 102 -8.07 -16.36 17.34
CA THR A 102 -8.17 -17.82 17.21
C THR A 102 -7.72 -18.41 15.87
N GLN A 103 -7.49 -17.60 14.83
CA GLN A 103 -7.29 -18.10 13.47
C GLN A 103 -5.99 -17.65 12.81
N MET A 104 -5.24 -16.75 13.44
CA MET A 104 -3.92 -16.35 12.94
C MET A 104 -2.92 -17.50 13.02
N ILE A 105 -2.12 -17.64 11.96
CA ILE A 105 -1.00 -18.56 11.87
C ILE A 105 0.06 -18.10 12.86
N PRO A 106 0.56 -18.95 13.79
CA PRO A 106 1.62 -18.58 14.74
C PRO A 106 2.93 -18.19 14.06
N TYR A 107 3.68 -17.23 14.62
CA TYR A 107 4.93 -16.74 14.02
C TYR A 107 6.10 -17.66 14.31
N ALA A 108 6.23 -18.13 15.55
CA ALA A 108 7.36 -18.94 16.01
C ALA A 108 7.76 -20.11 15.08
N PRO A 109 6.84 -20.91 14.50
CA PRO A 109 7.21 -22.00 13.58
C PRO A 109 7.76 -21.54 12.22
N HIS A 110 7.51 -20.28 11.84
CA HIS A 110 7.85 -19.72 10.53
C HIS A 110 8.93 -18.64 10.59
N LYS A 111 9.38 -18.24 11.79
CA LYS A 111 10.33 -17.14 11.99
C LYS A 111 11.60 -17.25 11.16
N ASP A 112 12.12 -18.47 10.97
CA ASP A 112 13.38 -18.72 10.27
C ASP A 112 13.25 -18.62 8.74
N ARG A 113 12.03 -18.44 8.21
CA ARG A 113 11.78 -18.18 6.79
C ARG A 113 12.24 -16.79 6.35
N TYR A 114 12.18 -15.81 7.25
CA TYR A 114 12.34 -14.40 6.92
C TYR A 114 13.78 -13.94 7.14
N LYS A 115 14.51 -13.67 6.06
CA LYS A 115 15.94 -13.30 6.11
C LYS A 115 16.27 -12.17 5.13
N GLY A 116 17.14 -11.27 5.57
CA GLY A 116 17.66 -10.18 4.74
C GLY A 116 16.60 -9.19 4.25
N ARG A 117 17.05 -8.28 3.40
CA ARG A 117 16.21 -7.29 2.70
C ARG A 117 15.91 -7.78 1.29
N GLY A 118 14.78 -7.39 0.73
CA GLY A 118 14.48 -7.68 -0.66
C GLY A 118 13.22 -7.00 -1.17
N ILE A 119 13.03 -7.12 -2.49
CA ILE A 119 11.91 -6.53 -3.20
C ILE A 119 10.93 -7.64 -3.58
N VAL A 120 9.64 -7.43 -3.32
CA VAL A 120 8.56 -8.32 -3.76
C VAL A 120 7.78 -7.64 -4.88
N ILE A 121 7.63 -8.34 -6.00
CA ILE A 121 6.80 -7.89 -7.14
C ILE A 121 5.75 -8.96 -7.41
N VAL A 122 4.50 -8.58 -7.56
CA VAL A 122 3.44 -9.49 -8.03
C VAL A 122 3.30 -9.34 -9.54
N ALA A 123 3.62 -10.39 -10.29
CA ALA A 123 3.53 -10.39 -11.74
C ALA A 123 3.29 -11.81 -12.26
N GLY A 124 2.32 -11.97 -13.14
CA GLY A 124 1.90 -13.27 -13.65
C GLY A 124 1.51 -13.26 -15.13
N ASN A 125 0.78 -12.26 -15.62
CA ASN A 125 0.47 -12.17 -17.05
C ASN A 125 1.54 -11.39 -17.85
N GLU A 126 1.56 -11.56 -19.18
CA GLU A 126 2.59 -10.93 -20.03
C GLU A 126 2.67 -9.40 -19.88
N HIS A 127 1.55 -8.70 -19.64
CA HIS A 127 1.58 -7.26 -19.38
C HIS A 127 2.30 -6.92 -18.07
N THR A 128 2.03 -7.64 -16.98
CA THR A 128 2.75 -7.47 -15.70
C THR A 128 4.22 -7.91 -15.80
N LEU A 129 4.51 -8.96 -16.57
CA LEU A 129 5.88 -9.43 -16.76
C LEU A 129 6.71 -8.42 -17.58
N THR A 130 6.12 -7.84 -18.63
CA THR A 130 6.79 -6.81 -19.43
C THR A 130 7.15 -5.60 -18.58
N ARG A 131 6.21 -5.12 -17.79
CA ARG A 131 6.40 -4.04 -16.81
C ARG A 131 7.48 -4.39 -15.77
N THR A 132 7.44 -5.61 -15.22
CA THR A 132 8.46 -6.10 -14.29
C THR A 132 9.86 -6.05 -14.91
N ARG A 133 10.02 -6.43 -16.18
CA ARG A 133 11.32 -6.32 -16.88
C ARG A 133 11.84 -4.88 -16.91
N THR A 134 10.97 -3.89 -17.08
CA THR A 134 11.33 -2.46 -17.01
C THR A 134 11.85 -2.09 -15.63
N VAL A 135 11.14 -2.48 -14.56
CA VAL A 135 11.58 -2.25 -13.17
C VAL A 135 12.94 -2.91 -12.89
N LEU A 136 13.13 -4.15 -13.33
CA LEU A 136 14.39 -4.89 -13.14
C LEU A 136 15.58 -4.23 -13.87
N ARG A 137 15.37 -3.68 -15.07
CA ARG A 137 16.40 -2.90 -15.77
C ARG A 137 16.72 -1.60 -15.04
N ALA A 138 15.73 -0.92 -14.48
CA ALA A 138 15.94 0.27 -13.65
C ALA A 138 16.77 -0.06 -12.40
N LEU A 139 16.41 -1.12 -11.65
CA LEU A 139 17.19 -1.59 -10.50
C LEU A 139 18.64 -1.93 -10.86
N LYS A 140 18.85 -2.61 -11.99
CA LYS A 140 20.19 -2.92 -12.52
C LYS A 140 20.99 -1.65 -12.82
N LYS A 141 20.36 -0.64 -13.44
CA LYS A 141 21.00 0.64 -13.77
C LYS A 141 21.36 1.44 -12.51
N LEU A 142 20.53 1.36 -11.48
CA LEU A 142 20.80 1.94 -10.15
C LEU A 142 21.88 1.19 -9.37
N GLY A 143 22.31 0.01 -9.86
CA GLY A 143 23.33 -0.79 -9.20
C GLY A 143 22.84 -1.57 -7.98
N SER A 144 21.52 -1.60 -7.74
CA SER A 144 20.91 -2.19 -6.53
C SER A 144 21.37 -3.63 -6.33
N LYS A 145 21.55 -4.00 -5.06
CA LYS A 145 21.94 -5.36 -4.64
C LYS A 145 20.79 -6.15 -4.04
N LEU A 146 19.65 -5.51 -3.81
CA LEU A 146 18.51 -6.15 -3.21
C LEU A 146 18.02 -7.31 -4.08
N PRO A 147 17.85 -8.52 -3.52
CA PRO A 147 17.21 -9.62 -4.23
C PRO A 147 15.75 -9.29 -4.56
N VAL A 148 15.26 -9.80 -5.68
CA VAL A 148 13.86 -9.65 -6.10
C VAL A 148 13.15 -10.99 -6.01
N GLN A 149 11.99 -11.04 -5.37
CA GLN A 149 11.10 -12.21 -5.40
C GLN A 149 9.84 -11.87 -6.18
N VAL A 150 9.65 -12.55 -7.31
CA VAL A 150 8.44 -12.42 -8.13
C VAL A 150 7.42 -13.45 -7.69
N HIS A 151 6.25 -12.98 -7.27
CA HIS A 151 5.10 -13.80 -6.91
C HIS A 151 4.09 -13.84 -8.05
N TYR A 152 3.55 -15.02 -8.35
CA TYR A 152 2.62 -15.29 -9.45
C TYR A 152 1.61 -16.36 -9.04
N TRP A 153 0.58 -16.62 -9.86
CA TRP A 153 -0.41 -17.66 -9.60
C TRP A 153 -0.34 -18.80 -10.63
N GLY A 154 0.09 -19.99 -10.22
CA GLY A 154 0.03 -21.21 -11.02
C GLY A 154 0.66 -21.07 -12.41
N GLU A 155 -0.12 -21.37 -13.44
CA GLU A 155 0.34 -21.39 -14.84
C GLU A 155 0.58 -20.01 -15.46
N GLU A 156 0.38 -18.92 -14.70
CA GLU A 156 0.72 -17.56 -15.15
C GLU A 156 2.22 -17.44 -15.53
N MET A 157 3.10 -18.20 -14.86
CA MET A 157 4.55 -18.10 -15.08
C MET A 157 5.18 -19.44 -15.51
N ASP A 158 5.59 -19.51 -16.78
CA ASP A 158 6.38 -20.64 -17.31
C ASP A 158 7.89 -20.47 -17.05
N GLN A 159 8.67 -21.52 -17.36
CA GLN A 159 10.13 -21.49 -17.18
C GLN A 159 10.80 -20.43 -18.07
N LYS A 160 10.29 -20.21 -19.29
CA LYS A 160 10.84 -19.23 -20.23
C LYS A 160 10.68 -17.79 -19.72
N ALA A 161 9.58 -17.48 -19.05
CA ALA A 161 9.37 -16.20 -18.39
C ALA A 161 10.33 -16.01 -17.21
N LYS A 162 10.55 -17.04 -16.39
CA LYS A 162 11.52 -17.04 -15.29
C LYS A 162 12.94 -16.81 -15.80
N ASP A 163 13.35 -17.52 -16.84
CA ASP A 163 14.69 -17.39 -17.43
C ASP A 163 14.94 -15.96 -17.96
N ARG A 164 13.95 -15.36 -18.63
CA ARG A 164 14.02 -13.96 -19.10
C ARG A 164 14.14 -12.95 -17.96
N ILE A 165 13.50 -13.20 -16.82
CA ILE A 165 13.65 -12.38 -15.62
C ILE A 165 15.06 -12.53 -15.04
N ALA A 166 15.54 -13.77 -14.91
CA ALA A 166 16.87 -14.07 -14.36
C ALA A 166 18.01 -13.53 -15.24
N GLU A 167 17.84 -13.49 -16.57
CA GLU A 167 18.79 -12.87 -17.49
C GLU A 167 18.97 -11.37 -17.24
N ILE A 168 17.88 -10.66 -16.94
CA ILE A 168 17.92 -9.23 -16.63
C ILE A 168 18.52 -9.03 -15.23
N TYR A 169 18.02 -9.78 -14.24
CA TYR A 169 18.34 -9.62 -12.83
C TYR A 169 18.61 -10.99 -12.16
N PRO A 170 19.87 -11.46 -12.13
CA PRO A 170 20.21 -12.82 -11.68
C PRO A 170 19.87 -13.10 -10.21
N ASN A 171 19.85 -12.06 -9.36
CA ASN A 171 19.43 -12.18 -7.96
C ASN A 171 17.89 -12.14 -7.84
N SER A 172 17.22 -12.95 -8.66
CA SER A 172 15.77 -13.08 -8.68
C SER A 172 15.34 -14.48 -8.23
N PHE A 173 14.19 -14.51 -7.59
CA PHE A 173 13.57 -15.72 -7.09
C PHE A 173 12.08 -15.71 -7.43
N PHE A 174 11.46 -16.87 -7.37
CA PHE A 174 10.08 -17.04 -7.78
C PHE A 174 9.27 -17.72 -6.66
N ASN A 175 8.00 -17.34 -6.53
CA ASN A 175 7.06 -17.98 -5.61
C ASN A 175 5.68 -18.12 -6.25
N ASP A 176 5.23 -19.35 -6.37
CA ASP A 176 3.87 -19.65 -6.81
C ASP A 176 2.91 -19.54 -5.61
N LEU A 177 1.97 -18.61 -5.67
CA LEU A 177 0.94 -18.42 -4.63
C LEU A 177 -0.13 -19.52 -4.63
N ALA A 178 -0.23 -20.33 -5.70
CA ALA A 178 -1.12 -21.49 -5.77
C ALA A 178 -0.54 -22.72 -5.04
N ASP A 179 0.78 -22.77 -4.81
CA ASP A 179 1.44 -23.90 -4.14
C ASP A 179 1.22 -23.85 -2.62
N ARG A 180 0.34 -24.72 -2.12
CA ARG A 180 0.02 -24.81 -0.69
C ARG A 180 1.15 -25.39 0.17
N SER A 181 2.14 -26.05 -0.42
CA SER A 181 3.24 -26.65 0.31
C SER A 181 4.33 -25.64 0.68
N ASN A 182 4.48 -24.59 -0.12
CA ASN A 182 5.53 -23.59 0.04
C ASN A 182 5.04 -22.27 0.70
N ASN A 183 3.72 -22.07 0.77
CA ASN A 183 3.12 -20.84 1.31
C ASN A 183 2.60 -21.03 2.74
N VAL A 184 2.95 -20.08 3.62
CA VAL A 184 2.47 -20.04 5.01
C VAL A 184 1.00 -19.62 5.05
N PHE A 185 0.64 -18.63 4.24
CA PHE A 185 -0.73 -18.17 4.05
C PHE A 185 -1.29 -18.67 2.72
N ALA A 186 -2.42 -19.40 2.77
CA ALA A 186 -3.09 -19.89 1.59
C ALA A 186 -3.87 -18.77 0.89
N ALA A 187 -3.28 -18.21 -0.17
CA ALA A 187 -3.95 -17.26 -1.05
C ALA A 187 -5.17 -17.92 -1.73
N LYS A 188 -6.19 -17.11 -2.05
CA LYS A 188 -7.34 -17.58 -2.80
C LYS A 188 -7.35 -16.95 -4.19
N TRP A 189 -7.64 -17.77 -5.19
CA TRP A 189 -8.04 -17.26 -6.47
C TRP A 189 -9.41 -16.60 -6.34
N LEU A 190 -9.52 -15.34 -6.74
CA LEU A 190 -10.77 -14.61 -6.82
C LEU A 190 -10.96 -14.19 -8.28
N SER A 191 -12.18 -14.30 -8.80
CA SER A 191 -12.52 -13.93 -10.18
C SER A 191 -12.47 -12.41 -10.45
N THR A 192 -12.19 -11.62 -9.41
CA THR A 192 -12.09 -10.16 -9.45
C THR A 192 -10.64 -9.74 -9.33
N ALA A 193 -10.31 -8.53 -9.80
CA ALA A 193 -8.94 -8.04 -9.98
C ALA A 193 -7.94 -8.50 -8.90
N ASN A 194 -6.82 -9.07 -9.35
CA ASN A 194 -5.77 -9.83 -8.63
C ASN A 194 -5.01 -9.07 -7.51
N TYR A 195 -5.56 -7.98 -7.00
CA TYR A 195 -5.00 -7.14 -5.94
C TYR A 195 -4.74 -7.90 -4.63
N GLN A 196 -5.52 -8.95 -4.35
CA GLN A 196 -5.35 -9.80 -3.17
C GLN A 196 -3.99 -10.51 -3.10
N TYR A 197 -3.29 -10.66 -4.23
CA TYR A 197 -2.00 -11.33 -4.26
C TYR A 197 -0.89 -10.52 -3.62
N LYS A 198 -1.00 -9.19 -3.53
CA LYS A 198 0.00 -8.33 -2.86
C LYS A 198 0.10 -8.63 -1.36
N THR A 199 -1.06 -8.73 -0.69
CA THR A 199 -1.09 -9.06 0.74
C THR A 199 -0.58 -10.47 1.00
N ALA A 200 -0.97 -11.45 0.18
CA ALA A 200 -0.45 -12.81 0.28
C ALA A 200 1.05 -12.90 -0.02
N ALA A 201 1.55 -12.16 -1.01
CA ALA A 201 2.96 -12.14 -1.39
C ALA A 201 3.85 -11.62 -0.25
N LEU A 202 3.39 -10.59 0.48
CA LEU A 202 4.11 -10.10 1.67
C LEU A 202 4.17 -11.14 2.78
N VAL A 203 3.05 -11.78 3.13
CA VAL A 203 3.05 -12.83 4.17
C VAL A 203 3.93 -14.01 3.78
N ASN A 204 3.91 -14.41 2.50
CA ASN A 204 4.65 -15.55 1.98
C ASN A 204 6.08 -15.23 1.50
N SER A 205 6.50 -13.96 1.61
CA SER A 205 7.84 -13.50 1.26
C SER A 205 8.91 -14.26 2.03
N ARG A 206 10.11 -14.33 1.46
CA ARG A 206 11.30 -14.85 2.17
C ARG A 206 12.09 -13.77 2.90
N PHE A 207 11.78 -12.49 2.69
CA PHE A 207 12.56 -11.39 3.23
C PHE A 207 12.09 -11.01 4.63
N ALA A 208 13.04 -10.67 5.51
CA ALA A 208 12.76 -10.09 6.81
C ALA A 208 12.26 -8.66 6.66
N GLU A 209 12.86 -7.90 5.76
CA GLU A 209 12.52 -6.51 5.48
C GLU A 209 12.17 -6.41 4.00
N THR A 210 10.90 -6.16 3.69
CA THR A 210 10.38 -6.26 2.32
C THR A 210 9.96 -4.89 1.80
N LEU A 211 10.42 -4.54 0.59
CA LEU A 211 9.78 -3.53 -0.25
C LEU A 211 8.82 -4.25 -1.20
N LEU A 212 7.50 -4.08 -1.03
CA LEU A 212 6.55 -4.42 -2.10
C LEU A 212 6.64 -3.33 -3.16
N LEU A 213 6.68 -3.73 -4.43
CA LEU A 213 6.77 -2.80 -5.56
C LEU A 213 5.88 -3.29 -6.71
N ASP A 214 5.03 -2.40 -7.20
CA ASP A 214 4.20 -2.68 -8.37
C ASP A 214 5.03 -2.75 -9.65
N SER A 215 4.57 -3.57 -10.60
CA SER A 215 5.27 -3.77 -11.86
C SER A 215 5.39 -2.48 -12.71
N ASP A 216 4.48 -1.53 -12.56
CA ASP A 216 4.46 -0.19 -13.19
C ASP A 216 5.04 0.92 -12.31
N ASN A 217 5.84 0.56 -11.30
CA ASN A 217 6.45 1.52 -10.40
C ASN A 217 7.98 1.50 -10.50
N ILE A 218 8.55 2.54 -11.13
CA ILE A 218 9.97 2.57 -11.46
C ILE A 218 10.75 3.29 -10.36
N PRO A 219 11.69 2.62 -9.67
CA PRO A 219 12.59 3.29 -8.74
C PRO A 219 13.59 4.18 -9.51
N ILE A 220 13.88 5.35 -8.96
CA ILE A 220 14.86 6.30 -9.52
C ILE A 220 16.04 6.61 -8.59
N ILE A 221 16.04 6.01 -7.39
CA ILE A 221 17.15 5.94 -6.44
C ILE A 221 17.35 4.49 -6.02
N ASP A 222 18.49 4.14 -5.41
CA ASP A 222 18.67 2.78 -4.89
C ASP A 222 17.66 2.51 -3.76
N PRO A 223 16.75 1.53 -3.90
CA PRO A 223 15.72 1.30 -2.90
C PRO A 223 16.29 0.81 -1.55
N GLU A 224 17.54 0.38 -1.50
CA GLU A 224 18.20 0.02 -0.23
C GLU A 224 18.27 1.20 0.75
N GLU A 225 18.34 2.44 0.25
CA GLU A 225 18.36 3.66 1.07
C GLU A 225 17.13 3.80 1.98
N LEU A 226 15.97 3.25 1.57
CA LEU A 226 14.72 3.32 2.32
C LEU A 226 14.83 2.62 3.68
N PHE A 227 15.53 1.48 3.73
CA PHE A 227 15.74 0.70 4.95
C PHE A 227 16.70 1.40 5.93
N GLU A 228 17.46 2.38 5.45
CA GLU A 228 18.38 3.16 6.29
C GLU A 228 17.75 4.44 6.83
N SER A 229 16.58 4.83 6.30
CA SER A 229 15.87 6.03 6.73
C SER A 229 15.52 6.01 8.23
N PRO A 230 15.60 7.16 8.93
CA PRO A 230 15.20 7.23 10.34
C PRO A 230 13.74 6.82 10.58
N LEU A 231 12.85 7.15 9.64
CA LEU A 231 11.44 6.78 9.71
C LEU A 231 11.24 5.27 9.65
N TYR A 232 11.91 4.58 8.72
CA TYR A 232 11.83 3.12 8.66
C TYR A 232 12.44 2.48 9.91
N LYS A 233 13.62 2.92 10.37
CA LYS A 233 14.23 2.37 11.59
C LYS A 233 13.34 2.51 12.82
N LYS A 234 12.60 3.62 12.93
CA LYS A 234 11.64 3.86 14.01
C LYS A 234 10.40 2.96 13.91
N TYR A 235 9.73 2.95 12.76
CA TYR A 235 8.41 2.34 12.61
C TYR A 235 8.43 0.92 12.04
N GLY A 236 9.55 0.46 11.48
CA GLY A 236 9.68 -0.77 10.71
C GLY A 236 8.77 -0.83 9.48
N THR A 237 8.21 0.31 9.07
CA THR A 237 7.27 0.46 7.96
C THR A 237 7.45 1.81 7.27
N LEU A 238 7.18 1.84 5.97
CA LEU A 238 6.95 3.06 5.19
C LEU A 238 5.72 2.85 4.31
N PHE A 239 4.65 3.59 4.56
CA PHE A 239 3.41 3.61 3.78
C PHE A 239 3.28 4.96 3.09
N TRP A 240 3.19 4.95 1.77
CA TRP A 240 3.12 6.20 1.01
C TRP A 240 1.70 6.75 0.99
N PRO A 241 1.51 8.07 1.10
CA PRO A 241 0.20 8.67 0.95
C PRO A 241 -0.25 8.66 -0.52
N ASP A 242 -1.53 8.42 -0.72
CA ASP A 242 -2.23 8.46 -2.00
C ASP A 242 -2.92 9.82 -2.23
N VAL A 243 -3.53 10.02 -3.40
CA VAL A 243 -4.32 11.21 -3.72
C VAL A 243 -5.59 11.31 -2.88
N ALA A 244 -6.14 10.18 -2.45
CA ALA A 244 -7.45 10.13 -1.81
C ALA A 244 -7.37 10.21 -0.29
N ARG A 245 -8.46 10.67 0.33
CA ARG A 245 -8.74 10.52 1.76
C ARG A 245 -9.92 9.61 1.97
N THR A 246 -9.99 8.99 3.14
CA THR A 246 -11.16 8.21 3.53
C THR A 246 -12.25 9.10 4.08
N ARG A 247 -13.49 8.91 3.62
CA ARG A 247 -14.65 9.65 4.13
C ARG A 247 -14.84 9.47 5.63
N PRO A 248 -15.32 10.49 6.36
CA PRO A 248 -15.65 10.37 7.78
C PRO A 248 -16.64 9.25 8.08
N ASN A 249 -17.63 9.04 7.21
CA ASN A 249 -18.65 8.01 7.36
C ASN A 249 -18.27 6.65 6.73
N ASN A 250 -16.99 6.43 6.39
CA ASN A 250 -16.57 5.11 5.93
C ASN A 250 -16.69 4.10 7.08
N PRO A 251 -17.43 2.98 6.90
CA PRO A 251 -17.60 1.96 7.93
C PRO A 251 -16.27 1.40 8.48
N ALA A 252 -15.18 1.46 7.70
CA ALA A 252 -13.87 0.96 8.10
C ALA A 252 -13.36 1.59 9.42
N TRP A 253 -13.67 2.85 9.70
CA TRP A 253 -13.32 3.52 10.95
C TRP A 253 -13.91 2.77 12.15
N ALA A 254 -15.23 2.64 12.19
CA ALA A 254 -15.92 1.96 13.27
C ALA A 254 -15.57 0.45 13.31
N ILE A 255 -15.51 -0.24 12.16
CA ILE A 255 -15.15 -1.66 12.08
C ILE A 255 -13.78 -1.92 12.71
N THR A 256 -12.80 -1.03 12.50
CA THR A 256 -11.44 -1.17 13.07
C THR A 256 -11.29 -0.55 14.46
N ASN A 257 -12.39 -0.11 15.07
CA ASN A 257 -12.41 0.59 16.35
C ASN A 257 -11.51 1.83 16.35
N THR A 258 -11.51 2.58 15.25
CA THR A 258 -10.61 3.71 14.98
C THR A 258 -11.44 4.95 14.74
N ALA A 259 -11.18 6.00 15.52
CA ALA A 259 -11.75 7.31 15.25
C ALA A 259 -11.20 7.86 13.93
N CYS A 260 -12.06 8.51 13.14
CA CYS A 260 -11.70 9.13 11.88
C CYS A 260 -10.54 10.11 12.04
N ARG A 261 -9.66 10.20 11.04
CA ARG A 261 -8.49 11.06 11.05
C ARG A 261 -8.45 11.97 9.83
N GLU A 262 -8.31 13.26 10.09
CA GLU A 262 -8.26 14.29 9.05
C GLU A 262 -6.87 14.50 8.47
N ASN A 263 -5.84 14.30 9.28
CA ASN A 263 -4.45 14.52 8.91
C ASN A 263 -3.80 13.31 8.21
N GLU A 264 -4.60 12.53 7.49
CA GLU A 264 -4.19 11.26 6.92
C GLU A 264 -4.78 11.07 5.52
N TYR A 265 -3.93 10.68 4.57
CA TYR A 265 -4.34 10.21 3.25
C TYR A 265 -4.51 8.69 3.27
N GLU A 266 -5.29 8.17 2.32
CA GLU A 266 -5.26 6.74 2.03
C GLU A 266 -3.85 6.30 1.64
N GLN A 267 -3.56 5.02 1.81
CA GLN A 267 -2.25 4.48 1.48
C GLN A 267 -2.16 4.14 -0.01
N GLU A 268 -1.04 4.47 -0.67
CA GLU A 268 -0.66 3.91 -1.96
C GLU A 268 0.10 2.59 -1.73
N SER A 269 -0.43 1.46 -2.23
CA SER A 269 0.21 0.13 -2.10
C SER A 269 1.10 -0.25 -3.27
N GLY A 270 1.23 0.62 -4.29
CA GLY A 270 2.20 0.45 -5.38
C GLY A 270 3.65 0.43 -4.91
N GLN A 271 3.90 0.95 -3.70
CA GLN A 271 5.15 0.79 -2.95
C GLN A 271 4.87 0.86 -1.46
N LEU A 272 5.38 -0.12 -0.70
CA LEU A 272 5.41 -0.06 0.76
C LEU A 272 6.60 -0.84 1.29
N VAL A 273 7.16 -0.41 2.42
CA VAL A 273 8.22 -1.13 3.13
C VAL A 273 7.70 -1.66 4.45
N VAL A 274 8.04 -2.90 4.81
CA VAL A 274 7.60 -3.54 6.05
C VAL A 274 8.63 -4.55 6.58
N ASP A 275 8.84 -4.57 7.91
CA ASP A 275 9.52 -5.67 8.60
C ASP A 275 8.55 -6.83 8.86
N ASN A 276 8.65 -7.88 8.05
CA ASN A 276 7.81 -9.06 8.09
C ASN A 276 7.91 -9.83 9.42
N ARG A 277 9.03 -9.71 10.14
CA ARG A 277 9.23 -10.41 11.43
C ARG A 277 8.42 -9.75 12.54
N ARG A 278 8.31 -8.42 12.50
CA ARG A 278 7.58 -7.61 13.49
C ARG A 278 6.09 -7.59 13.19
N PHE A 279 5.73 -7.44 11.92
CA PHE A 279 4.35 -7.18 11.50
C PHE A 279 3.68 -8.37 10.82
N PHE A 280 4.16 -9.59 11.08
CA PHE A 280 3.59 -10.83 10.53
C PHE A 280 2.07 -10.94 10.75
N TYR A 281 1.57 -10.58 11.94
CA TYR A 281 0.15 -10.60 12.26
C TYR A 281 -0.66 -9.51 11.56
N HIS A 282 -0.08 -8.33 11.39
CA HIS A 282 -0.72 -7.23 10.65
C HIS A 282 -0.88 -7.57 9.18
N LEU A 283 0.15 -8.16 8.57
CA LEU A 283 0.10 -8.64 7.19
C LEU A 283 -0.94 -9.76 7.03
N GLN A 284 -1.07 -10.67 8.01
CA GLN A 284 -2.15 -11.68 8.01
C GLN A 284 -3.54 -11.05 8.07
N LEU A 285 -3.75 -9.99 8.86
CA LEU A 285 -5.04 -9.31 8.94
C LEU A 285 -5.39 -8.62 7.61
N ALA A 286 -4.44 -7.92 7.00
CA ALA A 286 -4.62 -7.36 5.66
C ALA A 286 -4.95 -8.46 4.63
N ALA A 287 -4.20 -9.57 4.65
CA ALA A 287 -4.43 -10.72 3.78
C ALA A 287 -5.79 -11.39 4.00
N PHE A 288 -6.26 -11.48 5.25
CA PHE A 288 -7.60 -11.99 5.58
C PHE A 288 -8.69 -11.11 4.96
N TRP A 289 -8.58 -9.78 5.06
CA TRP A 289 -9.56 -8.89 4.45
C TRP A 289 -9.54 -8.95 2.93
N SER A 290 -8.37 -9.02 2.31
CA SER A 290 -8.29 -9.12 0.84
C SER A 290 -8.76 -10.48 0.31
N ASN A 291 -8.34 -11.58 0.92
CA ASN A 291 -8.51 -12.93 0.37
C ASN A 291 -9.77 -13.65 0.87
N VAL A 292 -10.28 -13.29 2.06
CA VAL A 292 -11.41 -14.00 2.69
C VAL A 292 -12.65 -13.13 2.79
N GLN A 293 -12.48 -11.83 3.09
CA GLN A 293 -13.60 -10.88 3.24
C GLN A 293 -13.67 -9.85 2.10
N GLY A 294 -12.95 -10.08 0.99
CA GLY A 294 -12.74 -9.08 -0.05
C GLY A 294 -14.02 -8.55 -0.68
N SER A 295 -15.08 -9.37 -0.77
CA SER A 295 -16.39 -8.98 -1.33
C SER A 295 -17.05 -7.81 -0.58
N TYR A 296 -16.80 -7.69 0.73
CA TYR A 296 -17.26 -6.56 1.52
C TYR A 296 -16.28 -5.39 1.43
N TYR A 297 -15.01 -5.63 1.79
CA TYR A 297 -14.05 -4.54 1.97
C TYR A 297 -13.73 -3.80 0.67
N THR A 298 -13.78 -4.43 -0.49
CA THR A 298 -13.60 -3.75 -1.79
C THR A 298 -14.73 -2.77 -2.15
N ARG A 299 -15.88 -2.85 -1.46
CA ARG A 299 -17.01 -1.92 -1.64
C ARG A 299 -16.84 -0.63 -0.83
N ILE A 300 -16.12 -0.69 0.28
CA ILE A 300 -15.89 0.46 1.18
C ILE A 300 -14.46 1.01 1.08
N LEU A 301 -13.49 0.21 0.66
CA LEU A 301 -12.09 0.56 0.39
C LEU A 301 -11.73 0.22 -1.06
N LEU A 302 -10.68 0.82 -1.61
CA LEU A 302 -10.20 0.48 -2.95
C LEU A 302 -9.20 -0.69 -2.94
N GLY A 303 -9.70 -1.92 -2.80
CA GLY A 303 -8.85 -3.11 -2.91
C GLY A 303 -7.79 -3.20 -1.81
N ASP A 304 -6.62 -3.75 -2.13
CA ASP A 304 -5.52 -3.95 -1.18
C ASP A 304 -4.88 -2.64 -0.72
N LYS A 305 -4.95 -1.61 -1.56
CA LYS A 305 -4.37 -0.26 -1.42
C LYS A 305 -4.40 0.24 0.02
N ASP A 306 -5.58 0.20 0.61
CA ASP A 306 -5.84 0.80 1.91
C ASP A 306 -6.09 -0.24 3.03
N MET A 307 -6.08 -1.53 2.69
CA MET A 307 -6.25 -2.61 3.68
C MET A 307 -5.03 -2.74 4.60
N PHE A 308 -3.84 -2.42 4.13
CA PHE A 308 -2.64 -2.37 4.97
C PHE A 308 -2.78 -1.31 6.07
N ARG A 309 -3.08 -0.06 5.70
CA ARG A 309 -3.30 1.05 6.63
C ARG A 309 -4.37 0.71 7.68
N PHE A 310 -5.53 0.20 7.25
CA PHE A 310 -6.59 -0.18 8.19
C PHE A 310 -6.23 -1.39 9.06
N ALA A 311 -5.35 -2.29 8.62
CA ALA A 311 -4.88 -3.39 9.48
C ALA A 311 -4.00 -2.83 10.61
N TRP A 312 -3.17 -1.82 10.33
CA TRP A 312 -2.40 -1.10 11.35
C TRP A 312 -3.31 -0.33 12.31
N HIS A 313 -4.37 0.30 11.81
CA HIS A 313 -5.36 0.98 12.65
C HIS A 313 -6.12 0.02 13.55
N ALA A 314 -6.58 -1.12 13.04
CA ALA A 314 -7.26 -2.14 13.83
C ALA A 314 -6.36 -2.68 14.95
N LEU A 315 -5.08 -2.86 14.65
CA LEU A 315 -4.07 -3.35 15.58
C LEU A 315 -3.34 -2.22 16.35
N LYS A 316 -3.90 -1.01 16.37
CA LYS A 316 -3.41 0.19 17.09
C LYS A 316 -1.90 0.40 17.01
N THR A 317 -1.35 0.22 15.82
CA THR A 317 0.07 0.30 15.54
C THR A 317 0.36 1.51 14.65
N LYS A 318 1.31 2.36 15.07
CA LYS A 318 1.79 3.48 14.25
C LYS A 318 2.65 2.96 13.09
N TYR A 319 2.60 3.63 11.95
CA TYR A 319 3.45 3.33 10.79
C TYR A 319 4.21 4.59 10.35
N GLY A 320 5.31 4.39 9.64
CA GLY A 320 6.08 5.47 9.03
C GLY A 320 5.53 5.84 7.66
N PHE A 321 5.70 7.09 7.25
CA PHE A 321 5.36 7.57 5.92
C PHE A 321 6.30 8.74 5.55
N PRO A 322 6.63 8.95 4.25
CA PRO A 322 7.41 10.11 3.84
C PRO A 322 6.66 11.42 4.15
N PRO A 323 7.36 12.47 4.64
CA PRO A 323 6.72 13.75 4.91
C PRO A 323 6.09 14.40 3.68
N LYS A 324 6.69 14.22 2.50
CA LYS A 324 6.16 14.76 1.24
C LYS A 324 5.04 13.90 0.67
N TRP A 325 3.92 14.54 0.38
CA TRP A 325 2.82 14.01 -0.42
C TRP A 325 3.27 13.79 -1.87
N LEU A 326 2.50 13.02 -2.63
CA LEU A 326 2.83 12.69 -4.01
C LEU A 326 2.92 13.95 -4.89
N THR A 327 3.74 13.87 -5.93
CA THR A 327 3.86 14.89 -6.97
C THR A 327 3.28 14.34 -8.27
N SER A 328 2.42 15.11 -8.94
CA SER A 328 1.88 14.72 -10.24
C SER A 328 2.93 15.02 -11.31
N VAL A 329 3.27 14.03 -12.14
CA VAL A 329 4.22 14.15 -13.26
C VAL A 329 3.48 13.83 -14.54
N GLY A 330 3.74 14.59 -15.59
CA GLY A 330 2.94 14.50 -16.80
C GLY A 330 3.55 15.09 -18.05
N THR A 331 2.68 15.14 -19.06
CA THR A 331 2.94 15.81 -20.32
C THR A 331 2.46 17.26 -20.26
N LEU A 332 3.03 18.07 -21.14
CA LEU A 332 2.59 19.42 -21.44
C LEU A 332 2.48 19.52 -22.96
N HIS A 333 1.33 19.98 -23.45
CA HIS A 333 1.13 20.34 -24.84
C HIS A 333 0.50 21.73 -24.90
N ASP A 334 1.18 22.68 -25.56
CA ASP A 334 0.96 24.11 -25.41
C ASP A 334 1.00 24.49 -23.91
N ASP A 335 -0.16 24.69 -23.28
CA ASP A 335 -0.29 24.92 -21.83
C ASP A 335 -1.15 23.85 -21.13
N PHE A 336 -1.57 22.82 -21.87
CA PHE A 336 -2.41 21.75 -21.35
C PHE A 336 -1.54 20.71 -20.62
N TYR A 337 -1.60 20.76 -19.30
CA TYR A 337 -0.99 19.76 -18.43
C TYR A 337 -1.82 18.49 -18.44
N CYS A 338 -1.19 17.31 -18.50
CA CYS A 338 -1.85 16.03 -18.22
C CYS A 338 -0.95 15.17 -17.35
N GLY A 339 -1.18 15.19 -16.03
CA GLY A 339 -0.49 14.35 -15.06
C GLY A 339 -0.89 12.90 -15.19
N HIS A 340 0.08 12.01 -15.40
CA HIS A 340 -0.17 10.58 -15.62
C HIS A 340 0.66 9.64 -14.72
N THR A 341 1.71 10.17 -14.11
CA THR A 341 2.63 9.47 -13.21
C THR A 341 2.60 10.11 -11.83
N PHE A 342 2.60 9.30 -10.78
CA PHE A 342 2.71 9.76 -9.39
C PHE A 342 4.16 9.60 -8.93
N ALA A 343 4.86 10.72 -8.79
CA ALA A 343 6.18 10.76 -8.17
C ALA A 343 6.04 10.66 -6.65
N GLN A 344 6.62 9.60 -6.09
CA GLN A 344 6.51 9.24 -4.68
C GLN A 344 7.88 9.37 -4.00
N HIS A 345 7.90 9.87 -2.77
CA HIS A 345 9.12 10.43 -2.18
C HIS A 345 9.83 9.48 -1.22
N HIS A 346 11.15 9.55 -1.18
CA HIS A 346 11.95 9.04 -0.07
C HIS A 346 11.65 9.86 1.20
N PRO A 347 11.78 9.30 2.41
CA PRO A 347 11.64 10.03 3.67
C PRO A 347 12.47 11.32 3.83
N ASP A 348 13.51 11.53 3.02
CA ASP A 348 14.33 12.76 3.01
C ASP A 348 13.84 13.82 1.99
N GLY A 349 12.75 13.54 1.28
CA GLY A 349 12.11 14.46 0.34
C GLY A 349 12.54 14.32 -1.12
N ARG A 350 13.54 13.50 -1.46
CA ARG A 350 13.86 13.16 -2.86
C ARG A 350 12.73 12.33 -3.49
N VAL A 351 12.56 12.39 -4.81
CA VAL A 351 11.68 11.44 -5.50
C VAL A 351 12.37 10.07 -5.51
N ALA A 352 11.70 9.04 -5.02
CA ALA A 352 12.20 7.67 -4.98
C ALA A 352 11.63 6.81 -6.09
N PHE A 353 10.37 7.06 -6.45
CA PHE A 353 9.59 6.22 -7.33
C PHE A 353 8.76 7.04 -8.31
N MET A 354 8.59 6.51 -9.52
CA MET A 354 7.73 7.03 -10.57
C MET A 354 6.65 5.97 -10.89
N HIS A 355 5.49 6.12 -10.26
CA HIS A 355 4.37 5.17 -10.40
C HIS A 355 3.47 5.58 -11.58
N GLY A 356 3.50 4.82 -12.68
CA GLY A 356 2.80 5.12 -13.94
C GLY A 356 1.29 4.89 -13.92
N GLY A 357 0.60 5.33 -12.87
CA GLY A 357 -0.79 5.00 -12.55
C GLY A 357 -1.77 5.22 -13.70
N LEU A 358 -1.77 6.42 -14.30
CA LEU A 358 -2.66 6.76 -15.44
C LEU A 358 -1.97 6.64 -16.79
N LEU A 359 -0.64 6.53 -16.84
CA LEU A 359 0.12 6.39 -18.09
C LEU A 359 -0.34 5.18 -18.91
N LYS A 360 -0.75 4.09 -18.27
CA LYS A 360 -1.31 2.90 -18.94
C LYS A 360 -2.61 3.16 -19.71
N THR A 361 -3.26 4.30 -19.48
CA THR A 361 -4.46 4.73 -20.21
C THR A 361 -4.11 5.47 -21.50
N TYR A 362 -2.84 5.85 -21.67
CA TYR A 362 -2.41 6.55 -22.87
C TYR A 362 -2.46 5.61 -24.08
N PRO A 363 -3.16 5.99 -25.15
CA PRO A 363 -3.22 5.21 -26.37
C PRO A 363 -1.89 5.22 -27.12
N LYS A 364 -1.57 4.11 -27.82
CA LYS A 364 -0.29 3.93 -28.52
C LYS A 364 0.09 5.07 -29.50
N PRO A 365 -0.84 5.61 -30.33
CA PRO A 365 -0.49 6.72 -31.22
C PRO A 365 0.04 7.94 -30.47
N LEU A 366 -0.52 8.24 -29.29
CA LEU A 366 -0.10 9.34 -28.43
C LEU A 366 1.30 9.09 -27.88
N LEU A 367 1.53 7.91 -27.28
CA LEU A 367 2.83 7.52 -26.74
C LEU A 367 3.92 7.55 -27.82
N LYS A 368 3.60 7.07 -29.03
CA LYS A 368 4.53 7.08 -30.16
C LYS A 368 4.87 8.51 -30.56
N TRP A 369 3.88 9.40 -30.65
CA TRP A 369 4.11 10.80 -31.00
C TRP A 369 5.01 11.49 -29.98
N TYR A 370 4.70 11.34 -28.69
CA TYR A 370 5.47 11.92 -27.59
C TYR A 370 6.93 11.45 -27.59
N ARG A 371 7.15 10.13 -27.66
CA ARG A 371 8.50 9.54 -27.72
C ARG A 371 9.31 10.04 -28.92
N GLN A 372 8.67 10.26 -30.07
CA GLN A 372 9.35 10.64 -31.32
C GLN A 372 9.55 12.16 -31.49
N ASN A 373 8.65 12.98 -30.94
CA ASN A 373 8.56 14.40 -31.28
C ASN A 373 8.71 15.35 -30.08
N ALA A 374 8.53 14.86 -28.85
CA ALA A 374 8.51 15.69 -27.66
C ALA A 374 9.61 15.35 -26.64
N GLY A 375 10.50 14.42 -26.99
CA GLY A 375 11.57 13.98 -26.10
C GLY A 375 11.09 13.11 -24.93
N GLY A 376 9.84 12.65 -24.95
CA GLY A 376 9.33 11.83 -23.88
C GLY A 376 7.85 11.98 -23.56
N VAL A 377 7.46 11.42 -22.41
CA VAL A 377 6.14 11.65 -21.78
C VAL A 377 6.26 12.28 -20.39
N HIS A 378 7.46 12.42 -19.84
CA HIS A 378 7.70 12.99 -18.52
C HIS A 378 8.36 14.37 -18.63
N HIS A 379 7.56 15.40 -18.94
CA HIS A 379 8.09 16.75 -19.20
C HIS A 379 8.09 17.63 -17.94
N VAL A 380 6.97 17.60 -17.22
CA VAL A 380 6.64 18.59 -16.19
C VAL A 380 5.98 17.94 -14.99
N TYR A 381 6.01 18.63 -13.86
CA TYR A 381 5.36 18.20 -12.64
C TYR A 381 4.55 19.32 -11.98
N LYS A 382 3.51 18.93 -11.23
CA LYS A 382 2.79 19.79 -10.29
C LYS A 382 2.92 19.20 -8.90
N ARG A 383 3.24 20.06 -7.93
CA ARG A 383 3.43 19.69 -6.52
C ARG A 383 2.51 20.53 -5.66
N SER A 384 1.86 19.88 -4.70
CA SER A 384 0.95 20.55 -3.77
C SER A 384 1.67 21.66 -3.01
N ARG A 385 0.95 22.76 -2.76
CA ARG A 385 1.37 23.87 -1.90
C ARG A 385 1.48 23.44 -0.42
N PHE A 386 0.91 22.28 -0.09
CA PHE A 386 0.81 21.71 1.24
C PHE A 386 1.41 20.30 1.30
N ASP A 387 2.39 19.99 0.45
CA ASP A 387 2.95 18.63 0.33
C ASP A 387 3.53 18.06 1.63
N GLU A 388 3.88 18.90 2.62
CA GLU A 388 4.33 18.47 3.96
C GLU A 388 3.33 18.77 5.09
N GLN A 389 2.15 19.29 4.76
CA GLN A 389 1.11 19.70 5.70
C GLN A 389 -0.15 18.84 5.51
N HIS A 390 -0.11 17.59 5.98
CA HIS A 390 -1.11 16.56 5.67
C HIS A 390 -2.50 16.79 6.29
N GLN A 391 -2.68 17.82 7.11
CA GLN A 391 -3.98 18.31 7.57
C GLN A 391 -4.67 19.22 6.55
N LEU A 392 -3.92 19.80 5.61
CA LEU A 392 -4.47 20.68 4.57
C LEU A 392 -4.80 19.86 3.31
N ASN A 393 -5.68 20.41 2.48
CA ASN A 393 -6.09 19.78 1.24
C ASN A 393 -5.65 20.62 0.03
N GLU A 394 -5.14 19.94 -0.99
CA GLU A 394 -4.91 20.54 -2.30
C GLU A 394 -6.04 20.10 -3.22
N GLU A 395 -6.63 21.05 -3.94
CA GLU A 395 -7.70 20.73 -4.88
C GLU A 395 -7.10 20.06 -6.13
N ILE A 396 -7.56 18.84 -6.41
CA ILE A 396 -7.13 18.07 -7.57
C ILE A 396 -8.31 17.77 -8.49
N GLU A 397 -8.01 17.54 -9.76
CA GLU A 397 -9.01 17.24 -10.78
C GLU A 397 -8.57 16.05 -11.64
N PHE A 398 -9.44 15.04 -11.70
CA PHE A 398 -9.35 13.97 -12.70
C PHE A 398 -10.22 14.31 -13.89
N TYR A 399 -9.66 14.22 -15.09
CA TYR A 399 -10.37 14.51 -16.34
C TYR A 399 -9.85 13.64 -17.49
N PHE A 400 -10.62 13.64 -18.58
CA PHE A 400 -10.26 12.97 -19.82
C PHE A 400 -9.71 13.98 -20.82
N ASP A 401 -8.54 13.68 -21.37
CA ASP A 401 -8.05 14.35 -22.59
C ASP A 401 -8.41 13.52 -23.82
N GLY A 402 -9.21 14.10 -24.71
CA GLY A 402 -9.55 13.50 -26.00
C GLY A 402 -8.37 13.43 -26.97
N ASN A 403 -7.28 14.16 -26.70
CA ASN A 403 -6.08 14.27 -27.52
C ASN A 403 -6.37 14.76 -28.95
N PHE A 404 -7.36 15.67 -29.13
CA PHE A 404 -7.80 16.16 -30.44
C PHE A 404 -6.74 16.98 -31.19
N TRP A 405 -5.72 17.44 -30.48
CA TRP A 405 -4.56 18.14 -31.03
C TRP A 405 -3.58 17.21 -31.76
N LEU A 406 -3.66 15.88 -31.54
CA LEU A 406 -2.68 14.93 -32.07
C LEU A 406 -2.74 14.86 -33.61
N PRO A 407 -1.60 15.03 -34.31
CA PRO A 407 -1.56 14.89 -35.77
C PRO A 407 -1.98 13.48 -36.23
N ASN A 408 -2.86 13.41 -37.23
CA ASN A 408 -3.41 12.15 -37.76
C ASN A 408 -4.06 11.27 -36.68
N ARG A 409 -4.68 11.88 -35.66
CA ARG A 409 -5.42 11.19 -34.61
C ARG A 409 -6.45 10.23 -35.21
N PRO A 410 -6.40 8.92 -34.90
CA PRO A 410 -7.44 7.98 -35.31
C PRO A 410 -8.82 8.36 -34.73
N GLU A 411 -9.89 8.16 -35.48
CA GLU A 411 -11.25 8.49 -35.04
C GLU A 411 -11.65 7.71 -33.77
N ASP A 412 -11.26 6.44 -33.68
CA ASP A 412 -11.55 5.52 -32.58
C ASP A 412 -10.58 5.63 -31.38
N MET A 413 -9.67 6.59 -31.42
CA MET A 413 -8.69 6.79 -30.36
C MET A 413 -9.35 7.17 -29.04
N ARG A 414 -9.09 6.37 -28.01
CA ARG A 414 -9.62 6.58 -26.66
C ARG A 414 -9.00 7.79 -25.98
N ALA A 415 -9.77 8.42 -25.10
CA ALA A 415 -9.27 9.48 -24.24
C ALA A 415 -8.27 8.96 -23.20
N SER A 416 -7.34 9.82 -22.80
CA SER A 416 -6.37 9.56 -21.74
C SER A 416 -6.89 10.11 -20.42
N TRP A 417 -6.60 9.42 -19.31
CA TRP A 417 -6.85 9.96 -17.98
C TRP A 417 -5.72 10.90 -17.57
N CYS A 418 -6.11 12.05 -17.02
CA CYS A 418 -5.22 13.06 -16.50
C CYS A 418 -5.57 13.39 -15.05
N LEU A 419 -4.55 13.69 -14.25
CA LEU A 419 -4.66 14.34 -12.96
C LEU A 419 -4.02 15.72 -13.05
N SER A 420 -4.63 16.75 -12.47
CA SER A 420 -4.01 18.07 -12.31
C SER A 420 -4.31 18.63 -10.93
N PHE A 421 -3.42 19.48 -10.43
CA PHE A 421 -3.64 20.25 -9.21
C PHE A 421 -4.13 21.64 -9.62
N ARG A 422 -5.31 22.03 -9.15
CA ARG A 422 -5.98 23.28 -9.54
C ARG A 422 -5.26 24.48 -8.94
N GLY A 423 -5.02 25.50 -9.77
CA GLY A 423 -4.29 26.70 -9.36
C GLY A 423 -2.83 26.48 -8.99
N VAL A 424 -2.25 25.32 -9.32
CA VAL A 424 -0.83 25.02 -9.13
C VAL A 424 -0.13 25.04 -10.48
N ASP A 425 0.94 25.84 -10.57
CA ASP A 425 1.77 25.92 -11.76
C ASP A 425 2.61 24.66 -11.93
N HIS A 426 2.80 24.27 -13.19
CA HIS A 426 3.70 23.17 -13.52
C HIS A 426 5.15 23.67 -13.58
N ARG A 427 6.09 22.77 -13.30
CA ARG A 427 7.54 23.04 -13.38
C ARG A 427 8.26 21.95 -14.16
N PRO A 428 9.44 22.22 -14.74
CA PRO A 428 10.22 21.22 -15.47
C PRO A 428 10.57 20.01 -14.58
N LEU A 429 10.32 18.79 -15.05
CA LEU A 429 10.64 17.58 -14.27
C LEU A 429 12.13 17.47 -13.89
N GLU A 430 13.00 18.03 -14.73
CA GLU A 430 14.45 18.06 -14.53
C GLU A 430 14.87 18.65 -13.17
N GLU A 431 14.04 19.49 -12.53
CA GLU A 431 14.31 20.00 -11.18
C GLU A 431 14.32 18.92 -10.09
N ILE A 432 13.55 17.83 -10.28
CA ILE A 432 13.31 16.83 -9.22
C ILE A 432 13.69 15.40 -9.65
N ALA A 433 13.83 15.15 -10.95
CA ALA A 433 14.22 13.85 -11.50
C ALA A 433 14.99 14.04 -12.83
N PRO A 434 16.22 14.59 -12.78
CA PRO A 434 16.98 14.95 -13.96
C PRO A 434 17.27 13.74 -14.87
N GLY A 435 17.02 13.89 -16.16
CA GLY A 435 17.23 12.86 -17.18
C GLY A 435 16.30 11.65 -17.06
N PHE A 436 15.22 11.74 -16.30
CA PHE A 436 14.33 10.59 -16.05
C PHE A 436 13.71 10.03 -17.33
N ASP A 437 13.27 10.87 -18.29
CA ASP A 437 12.67 10.34 -19.53
C ASP A 437 13.70 9.57 -20.37
N LYS A 438 14.94 10.08 -20.38
CA LYS A 438 16.21 9.37 -20.67
C LYS A 438 16.16 7.90 -20.23
N ILE A 439 16.14 7.77 -18.90
CA ILE A 439 16.19 6.49 -18.20
C ILE A 439 14.97 5.65 -18.55
N PHE A 440 13.78 6.26 -18.56
CA PHE A 440 12.50 5.60 -18.85
C PHE A 440 12.55 4.91 -20.22
N ASP A 441 13.03 5.58 -21.27
CA ASP A 441 13.19 4.95 -22.58
C ASP A 441 14.20 3.79 -22.55
N GLU A 442 15.40 4.03 -22.00
CA GLU A 442 16.49 3.04 -21.95
C GLU A 442 16.12 1.76 -21.19
N VAL A 443 15.28 1.83 -20.17
CA VAL A 443 14.82 0.65 -19.42
C VAL A 443 13.63 -0.06 -20.07
N GLY A 444 13.09 0.48 -21.18
CA GLY A 444 11.93 -0.06 -21.88
C GLY A 444 10.61 0.39 -21.26
N GLY A 445 10.52 1.65 -20.83
CA GLY A 445 9.32 2.26 -20.26
C GLY A 445 8.15 2.37 -21.25
N TYR A 446 8.45 2.37 -22.56
CA TYR A 446 7.45 2.38 -23.63
C TYR A 446 6.93 0.98 -24.01
N TRP A 447 6.92 0.03 -23.07
CA TRP A 447 6.42 -1.34 -23.28
C TRP A 447 5.01 -1.42 -23.86
N MET A 448 4.19 -0.38 -23.64
CA MET A 448 2.83 -0.26 -24.21
C MET A 448 2.84 -0.19 -25.75
N LEU A 449 3.96 0.22 -26.36
CA LEU A 449 4.10 0.27 -27.82
C LEU A 449 4.34 -1.12 -28.43
N ASP A 450 4.93 -2.03 -27.66
CA ASP A 450 5.30 -3.38 -28.10
C ASP A 450 4.21 -4.44 -27.81
N ALA A 451 3.23 -4.08 -26.98
CA ALA A 451 2.19 -4.98 -26.45
C ALA A 451 1.02 -5.27 -27.39
#